data_AF-A0A372G7U8-F1
#
_entry.id   AF-A0A372G7U8-F1
#
_cell.length_a   1.000
_cell.length_b   1.000
_cell.length_c   1.000
_cell.angle_alpha   90.00
_cell.angle_beta   90.00
_cell.angle_gamma   90.00
#
_symmetry.space_group_name_H-M   'P 1'
#
loop_
_entity.id
_entity.type
_entity.pdbx_description
1 polymer ?
#
loop_
_entity_poly.entity_id
_entity_poly.type
_entity_poly.pdbx_seq_one_letter_code
_entity_poly.pdbx_strand_id
1 'polypeptide(L)'
;MARSRSAKPRSKARSTRRATIGDQCKEIIATSVNGDHYGAYEAFAAMTHRSDFPEIGPVMAEAFIEIIQRGCRTVGAVTDDGLPDVSRFLVDERTSITRVRTAVPSMTGQDMVKVRGIHRANARAAQQMVQTYAAQGRGSIHALYQERAAAQERGAENLLIMLWGTAINVQRQVREANANDARGPN
;
A
#
# COMPACT_ATOMS: atom_id res chain seq x y z
N MET A 1 -42.01 -28.07 -20.11
CA MET A 1 -40.85 -28.34 -19.24
C MET A 1 -39.69 -27.46 -19.69
N ALA A 2 -39.38 -26.39 -18.96
CA ALA A 2 -38.40 -25.38 -19.35
C ALA A 2 -37.00 -25.67 -18.74
N ARG A 3 -35.97 -25.44 -19.56
CA ARG A 3 -34.57 -25.84 -19.35
C ARG A 3 -33.91 -25.16 -18.14
N SER A 4 -33.27 -25.98 -17.31
CA SER A 4 -32.35 -25.56 -16.26
C SER A 4 -31.12 -24.87 -16.87
N ARG A 5 -30.89 -23.60 -16.52
CA ARG A 5 -29.66 -22.88 -16.85
C ARG A 5 -28.62 -23.16 -15.75
N SER A 6 -27.69 -24.07 -16.02
CA SER A 6 -26.50 -24.25 -15.19
C SER A 6 -25.65 -22.98 -15.21
N ALA A 7 -25.52 -22.32 -14.05
CA ALA A 7 -24.61 -21.22 -13.85
C ALA A 7 -23.15 -21.70 -13.92
N LYS A 8 -22.36 -21.11 -14.83
CA LYS A 8 -20.91 -21.35 -15.00
C LYS A 8 -20.09 -20.78 -13.81
N PRO A 9 -18.89 -21.32 -13.51
CA PRO A 9 -18.15 -21.07 -12.28
C PRO A 9 -17.44 -19.70 -12.31
N ARG A 10 -18.06 -18.66 -11.73
CA ARG A 10 -17.47 -17.30 -11.62
C ARG A 10 -16.34 -17.19 -10.59
N SER A 11 -16.15 -18.19 -9.73
CA SER A 11 -15.18 -18.13 -8.62
C SER A 11 -13.72 -18.28 -9.07
N LYS A 12 -13.42 -19.17 -10.03
CA LYS A 12 -12.04 -19.42 -10.48
C LYS A 12 -11.40 -18.20 -11.16
N ALA A 13 -12.11 -17.54 -12.08
CA ALA A 13 -11.59 -16.36 -12.79
C ALA A 13 -11.33 -15.16 -11.86
N ARG A 14 -12.18 -14.95 -10.85
CA ARG A 14 -12.01 -13.88 -9.85
C ARG A 14 -10.78 -14.11 -8.96
N SER A 15 -10.50 -15.37 -8.62
CA SER A 15 -9.31 -15.75 -7.85
C SER A 15 -8.03 -15.51 -8.64
N THR A 16 -8.00 -15.82 -9.95
CA THR A 16 -6.83 -15.57 -10.81
C THR A 16 -6.53 -14.07 -10.97
N ARG A 17 -7.56 -13.25 -11.17
CA ARG A 17 -7.40 -11.79 -11.31
C ARG A 17 -6.83 -11.17 -10.03
N ARG A 18 -7.31 -11.58 -8.86
CA ARG A 18 -6.79 -11.08 -7.57
C ARG A 18 -5.31 -11.44 -7.38
N ALA A 19 -4.93 -12.68 -7.70
CA ALA A 19 -3.54 -13.12 -7.65
C ALA A 19 -2.66 -12.28 -8.60
N THR A 20 -3.14 -12.03 -9.82
CA THR A 20 -2.43 -11.21 -10.81
C THR A 20 -2.17 -9.79 -10.29
N ILE A 21 -3.19 -9.12 -9.74
CA ILE A 21 -3.03 -7.78 -9.13
C ILE A 21 -2.03 -7.83 -7.97
N GLY A 22 -2.11 -8.85 -7.12
CA GLY A 22 -1.16 -9.04 -6.02
C GLY A 22 0.29 -9.20 -6.49
N ASP A 23 0.51 -9.95 -7.58
CA ASP A 23 1.84 -10.14 -8.14
C ASP A 23 2.37 -8.87 -8.82
N GLN A 24 1.52 -8.11 -9.52
CA GLN A 24 1.85 -6.78 -10.04
C GLN A 24 2.27 -5.82 -8.91
N CYS A 25 1.56 -5.82 -7.78
CA CYS A 25 1.94 -5.01 -6.62
C CYS A 25 3.32 -5.40 -6.08
N LYS A 26 3.65 -6.69 -6.01
CA LYS A 26 5.00 -7.15 -5.58
C LYS A 26 6.08 -6.70 -6.55
N GLU A 27 5.83 -6.82 -7.85
CA GLU A 27 6.76 -6.42 -8.90
C GLU A 27 7.03 -4.90 -8.86
N ILE A 28 5.99 -4.09 -8.67
CA ILE A 28 6.12 -2.63 -8.49
C ILE A 28 7.02 -2.31 -7.29
N ILE A 29 6.83 -3.00 -6.16
CA ILE A 29 7.67 -2.80 -4.96
C ILE A 29 9.11 -3.23 -5.24
N ALA A 30 9.32 -4.40 -5.83
CA ALA A 30 10.65 -4.92 -6.16
C ALA A 30 11.40 -3.98 -7.11
N THR A 31 10.73 -3.49 -8.16
CA THR A 31 11.27 -2.53 -9.14
C THR A 31 11.75 -1.26 -8.44
N SER A 32 10.93 -0.70 -7.55
CA SER A 32 11.32 0.48 -6.77
C SER A 32 12.49 0.20 -5.83
N VAL A 33 12.49 -0.93 -5.12
CA VAL A 33 13.59 -1.33 -4.20
C VAL A 33 14.91 -1.58 -4.96
N ASN A 34 14.83 -1.98 -6.23
CA ASN A 34 15.99 -2.18 -7.11
C ASN A 34 16.55 -0.89 -7.73
N GLY A 35 15.90 0.25 -7.50
CA GLY A 35 16.41 1.58 -7.87
C GLY A 35 15.65 2.24 -9.03
N ASP A 36 14.77 1.52 -9.72
CA ASP A 36 13.91 2.11 -10.76
C ASP A 36 12.62 2.68 -10.14
N HIS A 37 12.77 3.84 -9.50
CA HIS A 37 11.65 4.54 -8.86
C HIS A 37 10.64 5.08 -9.87
N TYR A 38 11.10 5.49 -11.05
CA TYR A 38 10.23 6.08 -12.08
C TYR A 38 9.38 5.01 -12.74
N GLY A 39 9.98 3.90 -13.20
CA GLY A 39 9.24 2.78 -13.77
C GLY A 39 8.25 2.16 -12.77
N ALA A 40 8.64 2.04 -11.50
CA ALA A 40 7.72 1.60 -10.44
C ALA A 40 6.53 2.56 -10.24
N TYR A 41 6.77 3.87 -10.28
CA TYR A 41 5.71 4.88 -10.19
C TYR A 41 4.77 4.82 -11.40
N GLU A 42 5.31 4.72 -12.62
CA GLU A 42 4.50 4.60 -13.83
C GLU A 42 3.61 3.36 -13.81
N ALA A 43 4.16 2.21 -13.40
CA ALA A 43 3.39 0.97 -13.26
C ALA A 43 2.29 1.10 -12.18
N PHE A 44 2.60 1.71 -11.03
CA PHE A 44 1.61 2.02 -10.00
C PHE A 44 0.50 2.95 -10.53
N ALA A 45 0.87 4.05 -11.17
CA ALA A 45 -0.06 5.02 -11.72
C ALA A 45 -0.95 4.43 -12.82
N ALA A 46 -0.37 3.56 -13.67
CA ALA A 46 -1.12 2.82 -14.68
C ALA A 46 -2.21 1.95 -14.04
N MET A 47 -1.96 1.34 -12.88
CA MET A 47 -2.99 0.58 -12.15
C MET A 47 -4.09 1.49 -11.58
N THR A 48 -3.75 2.67 -11.06
CA THR A 48 -4.75 3.58 -10.48
C THR A 48 -5.64 4.25 -11.53
N HIS A 49 -5.16 4.39 -12.78
CA HIS A 49 -5.94 4.98 -13.88
C HIS A 49 -6.82 3.98 -14.65
N ARG A 50 -6.89 2.71 -14.23
CA ARG A 50 -7.73 1.72 -14.90
C ARG A 50 -9.21 2.00 -14.69
N SER A 51 -10.04 1.66 -15.66
CA SER A 51 -11.50 1.79 -15.56
C SER A 51 -12.10 0.91 -14.46
N ASP A 52 -11.43 -0.18 -14.07
CA ASP A 52 -11.82 -1.09 -13.00
C ASP A 52 -11.17 -0.74 -11.65
N PHE A 53 -10.55 0.44 -11.51
CA PHE A 53 -9.87 0.88 -10.29
C PHE A 53 -10.71 0.71 -9.01
N PRO A 54 -12.02 1.04 -8.97
CA PRO A 54 -12.83 0.83 -7.77
C PRO A 54 -12.89 -0.63 -7.29
N GLU A 55 -12.75 -1.60 -8.20
CA GLU A 55 -12.74 -3.03 -7.88
C GLU A 55 -11.34 -3.52 -7.46
N ILE A 56 -10.29 -3.02 -8.11
CA ILE A 56 -8.90 -3.49 -7.88
C ILE A 56 -8.19 -2.74 -6.75
N GLY A 57 -8.58 -1.50 -6.46
CA GLY A 57 -7.97 -0.68 -5.42
C GLY A 57 -7.93 -1.34 -4.04
N PRO A 58 -9.02 -1.95 -3.54
CA PRO A 58 -8.99 -2.74 -2.31
C PRO A 58 -8.02 -3.93 -2.38
N VAL A 59 -7.90 -4.58 -3.56
CA VAL A 59 -6.97 -5.71 -3.76
C VAL A 59 -5.53 -5.22 -3.70
N MET A 60 -5.22 -4.06 -4.31
CA MET A 60 -3.91 -3.43 -4.21
C MET A 60 -3.56 -3.09 -2.76
N ALA A 61 -4.52 -2.52 -2.01
CA ALA A 61 -4.32 -2.20 -0.59
C ALA A 61 -4.00 -3.47 0.22
N GLU A 62 -4.77 -4.55 0.04
CA GLU A 62 -4.50 -5.84 0.70
C GLU A 62 -3.11 -6.38 0.34
N ALA A 63 -2.70 -6.31 -0.93
CA ALA A 63 -1.39 -6.77 -1.38
C ALA A 63 -0.24 -5.98 -0.73
N PHE A 64 -0.33 -4.65 -0.69
CA PHE A 64 0.68 -3.82 -0.02
C PHE A 64 0.73 -4.09 1.49
N ILE A 65 -0.42 -4.28 2.13
CA ILE A 65 -0.50 -4.63 3.55
C ILE A 65 0.18 -5.97 3.81
N GLU A 66 -0.07 -7.01 3.01
CA GLU A 66 0.60 -8.30 3.15
C GLU A 66 2.14 -8.17 3.04
N ILE A 67 2.63 -7.33 2.12
CA ILE A 67 4.06 -7.03 1.97
C ILE A 67 4.61 -6.33 3.22
N ILE A 68 3.90 -5.33 3.75
CA ILE A 68 4.27 -4.60 4.96
C ILE A 68 4.33 -5.56 6.15
N GLN A 69 3.28 -6.35 6.39
CA GLN A 69 3.21 -7.26 7.54
C GLN A 69 4.32 -8.31 7.51
N ARG A 70 4.54 -8.93 6.35
CA ARG A 70 5.62 -9.91 6.19
C ARG A 70 6.97 -9.26 6.47
N GLY A 71 7.24 -8.10 5.88
CA GLY A 71 8.51 -7.43 6.07
C GLY A 71 8.74 -6.94 7.50
N CYS A 72 7.71 -6.39 8.17
CA CYS A 72 7.74 -6.04 9.59
C CYS A 72 8.17 -7.25 10.44
N ARG A 73 7.56 -8.43 10.22
CA ARG A 73 7.96 -9.66 10.93
C ARG A 73 9.40 -10.07 10.62
N THR A 74 9.82 -9.99 9.36
CA THR A 74 11.20 -10.32 8.95
C THR A 74 12.24 -9.46 9.66
N VAL A 75 11.98 -8.17 9.86
CA VAL A 75 12.92 -7.25 10.53
C VAL A 75 12.63 -7.07 12.03
N GLY A 76 11.82 -7.94 12.64
CA GLY A 76 11.46 -7.87 14.06
C GLY A 76 10.67 -6.63 14.47
N ALA A 77 10.04 -5.92 13.54
CA ALA A 77 9.17 -4.78 13.80
C ALA A 77 7.76 -5.22 14.20
N VAL A 78 7.64 -5.81 15.39
CA VAL A 78 6.35 -6.22 15.95
C VAL A 78 6.19 -5.63 17.35
N THR A 79 4.95 -5.30 17.72
CA THR A 79 4.58 -4.88 19.06
C THR A 79 4.60 -6.07 20.03
N ASP A 80 4.48 -5.80 21.32
CA ASP A 80 4.40 -6.84 22.36
C ASP A 80 3.22 -7.81 22.13
N ASP A 81 2.11 -7.32 21.55
CA ASP A 81 0.95 -8.12 21.15
C ASP A 81 1.15 -8.91 19.83
N GLY A 82 2.36 -8.87 19.24
CA GLY A 82 2.68 -9.54 17.98
C GLY A 82 2.10 -8.88 16.73
N LEU A 83 1.58 -7.65 16.83
CA LEU A 83 1.07 -6.88 15.70
C LEU A 83 2.23 -6.18 14.96
N PRO A 84 2.14 -5.95 13.64
CA PRO A 84 3.15 -5.19 12.90
C PRO A 84 3.31 -3.77 13.45
N ASP A 85 4.52 -3.39 13.86
CA ASP A 85 4.87 -1.99 14.16
C ASP A 85 5.25 -1.26 12.87
N VAL A 86 4.25 -0.65 12.25
CA VAL A 86 4.38 0.03 10.95
C VAL A 86 4.89 1.48 11.12
N SER A 87 4.82 2.02 12.33
CA SER A 87 5.00 3.46 12.59
C SER A 87 6.34 3.99 12.06
N ARG A 88 7.42 3.21 12.24
CA ARG A 88 8.78 3.53 11.80
C ARG A 88 9.03 3.42 10.30
N PHE A 89 8.07 2.90 9.53
CA PHE A 89 8.18 2.73 8.08
C PHE A 89 7.25 3.66 7.29
N LEU A 90 6.33 4.35 7.97
CA LEU A 90 5.45 5.32 7.34
C LEU A 90 6.29 6.38 6.62
N VAL A 91 5.76 6.87 5.49
CA VAL A 91 6.44 7.92 4.73
C VAL A 91 6.55 9.18 5.61
N ASP A 92 7.78 9.64 5.83
CA ASP A 92 8.04 10.81 6.66
C ASP A 92 7.32 12.05 6.11
N GLU A 93 6.55 12.72 6.98
CA GLU A 93 5.81 13.93 6.63
C GLU A 93 6.76 15.02 6.16
N ARG A 94 7.86 15.26 6.89
CA ARG A 94 8.76 16.38 6.59
C ARG A 94 9.37 16.22 5.19
N THR A 95 9.80 15.02 4.85
CA THR A 95 10.34 14.66 3.55
C THR A 95 9.29 14.80 2.46
N SER A 96 8.09 14.26 2.68
CA SER A 96 6.96 14.35 1.74
C SER A 96 6.61 15.81 1.42
N ILE A 97 6.46 16.65 2.44
CA ILE A 97 6.15 18.08 2.32
C ILE A 97 7.26 18.84 1.60
N THR A 98 8.53 18.52 1.87
CA THR A 98 9.66 19.16 1.18
C THR A 98 9.63 18.87 -0.32
N ARG A 99 9.30 17.62 -0.70
CA ARG A 99 9.15 17.23 -2.11
C ARG A 99 7.98 17.94 -2.77
N VAL A 100 6.82 18.00 -2.11
CA VAL A 100 5.64 18.71 -2.63
C VAL A 100 5.95 20.19 -2.87
N ARG A 101 6.59 20.86 -1.90
CA ARG A 101 6.99 22.27 -2.04
C ARG A 101 7.95 22.49 -3.22
N THR A 102 8.84 21.54 -3.46
CA THR A 102 9.79 21.61 -4.58
C THR A 102 9.08 21.40 -5.92
N ALA A 103 8.12 20.48 -5.98
CA ALA A 103 7.37 20.16 -7.18
C ALA A 103 6.32 21.23 -7.54
N VAL A 104 5.76 21.92 -6.55
CA VAL A 104 4.76 22.97 -6.74
C VAL A 104 5.18 24.23 -5.97
N PRO A 105 6.12 25.03 -6.49
CA PRO A 105 6.65 26.20 -5.79
C PRO A 105 5.61 27.28 -5.48
N SER A 106 4.49 27.29 -6.22
CA SER A 106 3.39 28.26 -6.06
C SER A 106 2.43 27.95 -4.91
N MET A 107 2.60 26.84 -4.16
CA MET A 107 1.70 26.50 -3.06
C MET A 107 1.72 27.52 -1.94
N THR A 108 0.53 27.95 -1.50
CA THR A 108 0.39 28.88 -0.38
C THR A 108 0.66 28.19 0.96
N GLY A 109 0.87 28.97 2.02
CA GLY A 109 0.98 28.43 3.38
C GLY A 109 -0.26 27.63 3.83
N GLN A 110 -1.46 28.05 3.40
CA GLN A 110 -2.71 27.34 3.70
C GLN A 110 -2.78 26.00 2.96
N ASP A 111 -2.37 25.95 1.70
CA ASP A 111 -2.31 24.70 0.94
C ASP A 111 -1.35 23.71 1.59
N MET A 112 -0.20 24.19 2.08
CA MET A 112 0.77 23.35 2.79
C MET A 112 0.21 22.77 4.09
N VAL A 113 -0.60 23.52 4.84
CA VAL A 113 -1.30 23.01 6.02
C VAL A 113 -2.28 21.90 5.62
N LYS A 114 -3.04 22.10 4.53
CA LYS A 114 -3.98 21.10 4.02
C LYS A 114 -3.26 19.82 3.59
N VAL A 115 -2.15 19.92 2.85
CA VAL A 115 -1.35 18.75 2.43
C VAL A 115 -0.79 17.98 3.63
N ARG A 116 -0.30 18.68 4.68
CA ARG A 116 0.11 18.03 5.93
C ARG A 116 -1.04 17.27 6.59
N GLY A 117 -2.22 17.88 6.63
CA GLY A 117 -3.43 17.25 7.14
C GLY A 117 -3.78 15.95 6.41
N ILE A 118 -3.76 15.99 5.07
CA ILE A 118 -3.98 14.82 4.20
C ILE A 118 -2.93 13.74 4.47
N HIS A 119 -1.65 14.10 4.52
CA HIS A 119 -0.56 13.15 4.79
C HIS A 119 -0.75 12.42 6.11
N ARG A 120 -0.99 13.16 7.21
CA ARG A 120 -1.22 12.58 8.54
C ARG A 120 -2.47 11.70 8.57
N ALA A 121 -3.55 12.11 7.91
CA ALA A 121 -4.76 11.31 7.83
C ALA A 121 -4.52 9.98 7.11
N ASN A 122 -3.79 9.99 5.99
CA ASN A 122 -3.45 8.78 5.25
C ASN A 122 -2.46 7.89 6.00
N ALA A 123 -1.48 8.48 6.71
CA ALA A 123 -0.54 7.73 7.54
C ALA A 123 -1.26 6.97 8.66
N ARG A 124 -2.19 7.63 9.36
CA ARG A 124 -3.06 6.98 10.36
C ARG A 124 -3.94 5.91 9.75
N ALA A 125 -4.54 6.17 8.59
CA ALA A 125 -5.39 5.21 7.90
C ALA A 125 -4.61 3.96 7.45
N ALA A 126 -3.41 4.14 6.90
CA ALA A 126 -2.53 3.05 6.50
C ALA A 126 -2.14 2.18 7.70
N GLN A 127 -1.75 2.79 8.81
CA GLN A 127 -1.47 2.07 10.05
C GLN A 127 -2.69 1.28 10.55
N GLN A 128 -3.86 1.94 10.61
CA GLN A 128 -5.11 1.30 11.01
C GLN A 128 -5.43 0.09 10.12
N MET A 129 -5.31 0.22 8.79
CA MET A 129 -5.60 -0.88 7.88
C MET A 129 -4.64 -2.06 8.05
N VAL A 130 -3.34 -1.80 8.26
CA VAL A 130 -2.37 -2.88 8.51
C VAL A 130 -2.70 -3.61 9.82
N GLN A 131 -3.05 -2.87 10.87
CA GLN A 131 -3.42 -3.45 12.18
C GLN A 131 -4.75 -4.21 12.09
N THR A 132 -5.78 -3.65 11.44
CA THR A 132 -7.06 -4.33 11.20
C THR A 132 -6.87 -5.62 10.42
N TYR A 133 -6.07 -5.60 9.34
CA TYR A 133 -5.78 -6.80 8.57
C TYR A 133 -5.03 -7.85 9.40
N ALA A 134 -4.11 -7.44 10.28
CA ALA A 134 -3.36 -8.35 11.16
C ALA A 134 -4.31 -9.06 12.14
N ALA A 135 -5.27 -8.33 12.70
CA ALA A 135 -6.20 -8.84 13.70
C ALA A 135 -7.36 -9.65 13.09
N GLN A 136 -7.91 -9.21 11.96
CA GLN A 136 -9.18 -9.74 11.40
C GLN A 136 -8.98 -10.51 10.09
N GLY A 137 -7.79 -10.45 9.49
CA GLY A 137 -7.46 -11.18 8.29
C GLY A 137 -8.08 -10.61 7.01
N ARG A 138 -8.13 -11.47 5.99
CA ARG A 138 -8.50 -11.11 4.62
C ARG A 138 -9.91 -10.54 4.52
N GLY A 139 -10.07 -9.50 3.68
CA GLY A 139 -11.37 -8.88 3.43
C GLY A 139 -11.85 -7.88 4.51
N SER A 140 -11.20 -7.84 5.68
CA SER A 140 -11.54 -6.91 6.78
C SER A 140 -11.35 -5.43 6.45
N ILE A 141 -10.46 -5.12 5.50
CA ILE A 141 -10.08 -3.74 5.19
C ILE A 141 -10.91 -3.10 4.06
N HIS A 142 -11.84 -3.84 3.46
CA HIS A 142 -12.60 -3.35 2.31
C HIS A 142 -13.48 -2.13 2.66
N ALA A 143 -14.15 -2.19 3.81
CA ALA A 143 -14.97 -1.07 4.30
C ALA A 143 -14.11 0.16 4.62
N LEU A 144 -12.98 -0.03 5.32
CA LEU A 144 -12.03 1.05 5.60
C LEU A 144 -11.48 1.70 4.33
N TYR A 145 -11.18 0.88 3.30
CA TYR A 145 -10.75 1.39 2.01
C TYR A 145 -11.84 2.25 1.35
N GLN A 146 -13.09 1.77 1.32
CA GLN A 146 -14.22 2.49 0.72
C GLN A 146 -14.53 3.80 1.45
N GLU A 147 -14.49 3.80 2.79
CA GLU A 147 -14.66 5.00 3.61
C GLU A 147 -13.60 6.04 3.24
N ARG A 148 -12.33 5.64 3.15
CA ARG A 148 -11.23 6.54 2.77
C ARG A 148 -11.30 7.00 1.33
N ALA A 149 -11.76 6.15 0.43
CA ALA A 149 -12.00 6.50 -0.96
C ALA A 149 -13.06 7.61 -1.10
N ALA A 150 -14.10 7.57 -0.26
CA ALA A 150 -15.19 8.55 -0.28
C ALA A 150 -14.89 9.83 0.53
N ALA A 151 -13.97 9.80 1.48
CA ALA A 151 -13.74 10.90 2.42
C ALA A 151 -13.13 12.17 1.78
N GLN A 152 -12.44 12.05 0.63
CA GLN A 152 -11.76 13.18 -0.01
C GLN A 152 -11.51 12.92 -1.49
N GLU A 153 -11.29 13.99 -2.25
CA GLU A 153 -10.82 13.92 -3.64
C GLU A 153 -9.49 13.12 -3.71
N ARG A 154 -9.44 12.15 -4.64
CA ARG A 154 -8.33 11.19 -4.77
C ARG A 154 -8.00 10.44 -3.47
N GLY A 155 -8.94 10.30 -2.54
CA GLY A 155 -8.71 9.67 -1.24
C GLY A 155 -8.19 8.24 -1.32
N ALA A 156 -8.75 7.47 -2.25
CA ALA A 156 -8.33 6.09 -2.51
C ALA A 156 -6.88 6.00 -3.00
N GLU A 157 -6.51 6.89 -3.91
CA GLU A 157 -5.17 6.95 -4.49
C GLU A 157 -4.14 7.42 -3.46
N ASN A 158 -4.47 8.47 -2.69
CA ASN A 158 -3.58 8.99 -1.66
C ASN A 158 -3.29 7.95 -0.56
N LEU A 159 -4.29 7.15 -0.19
CA LEU A 159 -4.12 6.01 0.71
C LEU A 159 -3.22 4.93 0.10
N LEU A 160 -3.45 4.56 -1.17
CA LEU A 160 -2.61 3.58 -1.87
C LEU A 160 -1.17 4.05 -2.03
N ILE A 161 -0.94 5.34 -2.29
CA ILE A 161 0.41 5.94 -2.33
C ILE A 161 1.10 5.79 -0.98
N MET A 162 0.38 6.05 0.13
CA MET A 162 0.93 5.87 1.48
C MET A 162 1.30 4.41 1.75
N LEU A 163 0.41 3.47 1.42
CA LEU A 163 0.67 2.03 1.57
C LEU A 163 1.84 1.57 0.69
N TRP A 164 1.90 2.03 -0.56
CA TRP A 164 2.98 1.74 -1.51
C TRP A 164 4.33 2.26 -1.00
N GLY A 165 4.41 3.53 -0.58
CA GLY A 165 5.63 4.12 -0.02
C GLY A 165 6.08 3.41 1.27
N THR A 166 5.13 3.04 2.13
CA THR A 166 5.40 2.29 3.36
C THR A 166 5.95 0.89 3.03
N ALA A 167 5.35 0.19 2.06
CA ALA A 167 5.83 -1.12 1.61
C ALA A 167 7.26 -1.04 1.03
N ILE A 168 7.60 0.02 0.28
CA ILE A 168 8.97 0.25 -0.20
C ILE A 168 9.94 0.41 0.97
N ASN A 169 9.60 1.26 1.95
CA ASN A 169 10.45 1.49 3.12
C ASN A 169 10.70 0.21 3.92
N VAL A 170 9.66 -0.60 4.14
CA VAL A 170 9.78 -1.92 4.79
C VAL A 170 10.70 -2.83 3.99
N GLN A 171 10.50 -2.97 2.67
CA GLN A 171 11.27 -3.89 1.86
C GLN A 171 12.74 -3.47 1.69
N ARG A 172 13.05 -2.17 1.74
CA ARG A 172 14.43 -1.68 1.85
C ARG A 172 15.11 -2.20 3.11
N GLN A 173 14.45 -2.08 4.27
CA GLN A 173 15.01 -2.60 5.51
C GLN A 173 15.14 -4.13 5.52
N VAL A 174 14.18 -4.86 4.92
CA VAL A 174 14.30 -6.31 4.74
C VAL A 174 15.54 -6.66 3.91
N ARG A 175 15.77 -5.94 2.80
CA ARG A 175 16.95 -6.15 1.95
C ARG A 175 18.25 -5.86 2.70
N GLU A 176 18.29 -4.78 3.48
CA GLU A 176 19.45 -4.41 4.30
C GLU A 176 19.73 -5.47 5.38
N ALA A 177 18.71 -5.93 6.10
CA ALA A 177 18.83 -6.99 7.10
C ALA A 177 19.39 -8.29 6.49
N ASN A 178 18.81 -8.74 5.36
CA ASN A 178 19.28 -9.95 4.67
C ASN A 178 20.72 -9.82 4.15
N ALA A 179 21.13 -8.62 3.71
CA ALA A 179 22.49 -8.37 3.26
C ALA A 179 23.50 -8.37 4.42
N ASN A 180 23.09 -7.94 5.60
CA ASN A 180 23.91 -7.96 6.81
C ASN A 180 24.04 -9.39 7.37
N ASP A 181 22.96 -10.17 7.38
CA ASP A 181 22.98 -11.58 7.78
C ASP A 181 23.92 -12.41 6.89
N ALA A 182 23.91 -12.14 5.58
CA ALA A 182 24.80 -12.82 4.62
C ALA A 182 26.28 -12.47 4.79
N ARG A 183 26.61 -11.36 5.47
CA ARG A 183 28.00 -10.92 5.72
C ARG A 183 28.58 -11.45 7.04
N GLY A 184 27.76 -12.04 7.91
CA GLY A 184 28.16 -12.52 9.24
C GLY A 184 28.45 -11.38 10.22
N PRO A 185 28.54 -11.66 11.54
CA PRO A 185 28.99 -10.67 12.51
C PRO A 185 30.45 -10.33 12.25
N ASN A 186 30.75 -9.04 12.08
CA ASN A 186 32.12 -8.51 12.07
C ASN A 186 32.79 -8.73 13.43
#